data_AF-A0A2N7HWQ0-F1
#
_entry.id   AF-A0A2N7HWQ0-F1
#
_cell.length_a   1.000
_cell.length_b   1.000
_cell.length_c   1.000
_cell.angle_alpha   90.00
_cell.angle_beta   90.00
_cell.angle_gamma   90.00
#
_symmetry.space_group_name_H-M   'P 1'
#
loop_
_entity.id
_entity.type
_entity.pdbx_description
1 polymer ?
#
loop_
_entity_poly.entity_id
_entity_poly.type
_entity_poly.pdbx_seq_one_letter_code
_entity_poly.pdbx_strand_id
1 'polypeptide(L)'
;MIDGTTGAGKSVAIRKLLRWIRARGDKAIIYDKGCDFVSKFYEPHKDVILNPFDERCAAWDIWSDAKEAPDFESLAAALIPQHGEGDPFWVDSARTIFAATTYQMMIDDKHECTIENLLHIILTSELSTLGEHLKDTEASSLVSKSIEKTAISIKSVLATYIKSLRYLHGLDEKDAQGHRKRAPFSITDWVQDESQQGFLFLSSNARQHTALRPLISMWLAIASNAILGMEPDDDRRIWVIIDEMPTLHKLPELTHIISEVRKFGGCYLLGLQSYAQLETTYGRNAARVIFDLLNTRFFFRAPSKAMAAISSEDLGDQEIDISRENISYGANALRDGVSLGHQNKTRPVVSPAEIQGLDDLECYLRTPNSMLITKLQLKYDRMSNLQPSFIKRSLPGGKAMESIDQALIFHELIALHELDETQRNRLLAIQQSTYENEEEQQQTRVRQKQTLAKASKKKNLTTNATQNQQIAEDTQNVLQREAEEASITQIEPGEMYD
;
A
#
# COMPACT_ATOMS: atom_id res chain seq x y z
N MET A 1 -4.07 3.60 17.27
CA MET A 1 -5.06 3.78 16.19
C MET A 1 -5.58 5.20 16.19
N ILE A 2 -5.75 5.78 15.02
CA ILE A 2 -6.49 7.04 14.82
C ILE A 2 -7.60 6.75 13.81
N ASP A 3 -8.86 6.88 14.22
CA ASP A 3 -10.03 6.61 13.38
C ASP A 3 -10.85 7.89 13.16
N GLY A 4 -11.38 8.07 11.96
CA GLY A 4 -12.36 9.10 11.63
C GLY A 4 -12.26 9.63 10.21
N THR A 5 -13.22 10.48 9.82
CA THR A 5 -13.36 10.94 8.42
C THR A 5 -12.23 11.87 7.95
N THR A 6 -12.17 12.11 6.66
CA THR A 6 -11.30 13.12 6.04
C THR A 6 -11.61 14.51 6.60
N GLY A 7 -10.58 15.29 6.90
CA GLY A 7 -10.73 16.65 7.46
C GLY A 7 -10.94 16.72 8.97
N ALA A 8 -11.25 15.61 9.66
CA ALA A 8 -11.59 15.62 11.08
C ALA A 8 -10.42 15.99 12.02
N GLY A 9 -9.16 15.96 11.55
CA GLY A 9 -7.98 16.35 12.35
C GLY A 9 -6.95 15.25 12.59
N LYS A 10 -7.08 14.07 11.97
CA LYS A 10 -6.13 12.94 12.09
C LYS A 10 -4.67 13.37 11.89
N SER A 11 -4.37 14.02 10.76
CA SER A 11 -3.01 14.45 10.44
C SER A 11 -2.48 15.53 11.42
N VAL A 12 -3.36 16.29 12.10
CA VAL A 12 -2.94 17.23 13.16
C VAL A 12 -2.47 16.48 14.41
N ALA A 13 -3.16 15.40 14.80
CA ALA A 13 -2.71 14.53 15.87
C ALA A 13 -1.37 13.85 15.52
N ILE A 14 -1.23 13.33 14.30
CA ILE A 14 0.03 12.72 13.83
C ILE A 14 1.18 13.73 13.84
N ARG A 15 0.97 14.97 13.37
CA ARG A 15 1.99 16.05 13.44
C ARG A 15 2.44 16.37 14.87
N LYS A 16 1.54 16.28 15.86
CA LYS A 16 1.93 16.46 17.26
C LYS A 16 2.79 15.30 17.75
N LEU A 17 2.39 14.07 17.44
CA LEU A 17 3.18 12.88 17.77
C LEU A 17 4.56 12.90 17.14
N LEU A 18 4.66 13.20 15.84
CA LEU A 18 5.94 13.28 15.12
C LEU A 18 6.91 14.29 15.75
N ARG A 19 6.43 15.41 16.29
CA ARG A 19 7.28 16.35 17.03
C ARG A 19 7.83 15.74 18.32
N TRP A 20 7.02 14.97 19.04
CA TRP A 20 7.48 14.29 20.26
C TRP A 20 8.47 13.18 19.96
N ILE A 21 8.22 12.39 18.92
CA ILE A 21 9.16 11.35 18.44
C ILE A 21 10.50 12.00 18.09
N ARG A 22 10.48 13.07 17.27
CA ARG A 22 11.68 13.81 16.89
C ARG A 22 12.43 14.36 18.11
N ALA A 23 11.71 14.98 19.04
CA ALA A 23 12.30 15.59 20.24
C ALA A 23 12.94 14.56 21.17
N ARG A 24 12.44 13.32 21.17
CA ARG A 24 13.03 12.20 21.92
C ARG A 24 14.23 11.56 21.22
N GLY A 25 14.41 11.80 19.92
CA GLY A 25 15.43 11.14 19.11
C GLY A 25 15.04 9.73 18.64
N ASP A 26 13.77 9.33 18.82
CA ASP A 26 13.26 8.04 18.36
C ASP A 26 13.27 7.96 16.82
N LYS A 27 13.51 6.76 16.26
CA LYS A 27 13.36 6.51 14.80
C LYS A 27 11.90 6.41 14.41
N ALA A 28 11.56 6.83 13.19
CA ALA A 28 10.23 6.60 12.62
C ALA A 28 10.25 6.28 11.13
N ILE A 29 9.52 5.25 10.74
CA ILE A 29 9.12 4.96 9.36
C ILE A 29 7.73 5.58 9.15
N ILE A 30 7.62 6.47 8.18
CA ILE A 30 6.41 7.26 7.94
C ILE A 30 5.93 7.00 6.53
N TYR A 31 4.77 6.36 6.42
CA TYR A 31 4.03 6.28 5.17
C TYR A 31 3.24 7.56 4.96
N ASP A 32 3.60 8.31 3.91
CA ASP A 32 3.12 9.67 3.62
C ASP A 32 2.50 9.72 2.22
N LYS A 33 1.23 9.32 2.11
CA LYS A 33 0.41 9.49 0.89
C LYS A 33 0.08 10.97 0.73
N GLY A 34 0.71 11.64 -0.23
CA GLY A 34 0.54 13.07 -0.51
C GLY A 34 1.79 13.92 -0.29
N CYS A 35 2.83 13.37 0.33
CA CYS A 35 4.07 14.09 0.69
C CYS A 35 3.82 15.28 1.65
N ASP A 36 2.81 15.17 2.52
CA ASP A 36 2.44 16.22 3.45
C ASP A 36 3.44 16.31 4.61
N PHE A 37 3.86 15.18 5.17
CA PHE A 37 4.81 15.13 6.28
C PHE A 37 6.24 15.43 5.82
N VAL A 38 6.63 15.00 4.62
CA VAL A 38 7.94 15.32 4.03
C VAL A 38 8.19 16.83 4.07
N SER A 39 7.22 17.65 3.61
CA SER A 39 7.38 19.10 3.58
C SER A 39 7.60 19.75 4.95
N LYS A 40 7.12 19.11 6.03
CA LYS A 40 7.12 19.65 7.39
C LYS A 40 8.24 19.13 8.27
N PHE A 41 8.70 17.89 8.02
CA PHE A 41 9.60 17.17 8.94
C PHE A 41 10.90 16.72 8.31
N TYR A 42 11.04 16.67 6.98
CA TYR A 42 12.22 16.13 6.34
C TYR A 42 13.47 17.02 6.57
N GLU A 43 14.48 16.42 7.19
CA GLU A 43 15.81 16.98 7.43
C GLU A 43 16.87 16.24 6.60
N PRO A 44 17.42 16.83 5.51
CA PRO A 44 18.30 16.12 4.57
C PRO A 44 19.54 15.46 5.17
N HIS A 45 20.02 15.93 6.33
CA HIS A 45 21.24 15.41 6.97
C HIS A 45 20.99 14.18 7.85
N LYS A 46 19.73 13.80 8.09
CA LYS A 46 19.35 12.75 9.05
C LYS A 46 18.27 11.82 8.52
N ASP A 47 17.38 12.34 7.68
CA ASP A 47 16.22 11.62 7.19
C ASP A 47 16.45 11.05 5.79
N VAL A 48 15.69 10.02 5.47
CA VAL A 48 15.77 9.30 4.20
C VAL A 48 14.40 9.34 3.52
N ILE A 49 14.38 9.52 2.21
CA ILE A 49 13.17 9.44 1.38
C ILE A 49 13.27 8.22 0.48
N LEU A 50 12.24 7.38 0.48
CA LEU A 50 11.99 6.37 -0.52
C LEU A 50 10.74 6.76 -1.32
N ASN A 51 10.99 7.30 -2.51
CA ASN A 51 10.00 7.66 -3.51
C ASN A 51 10.71 7.72 -4.87
N PRO A 52 10.54 6.73 -5.76
CA PRO A 52 11.35 6.64 -6.98
C PRO A 52 11.15 7.80 -7.96
N PHE A 53 10.08 8.58 -7.79
CA PHE A 53 9.81 9.79 -8.56
C PHE A 53 10.34 11.06 -7.91
N ASP A 54 10.88 11.00 -6.69
CA ASP A 54 11.51 12.14 -6.01
C ASP A 54 13.03 12.15 -6.24
N GLU A 55 13.59 13.30 -6.58
CA GLU A 55 15.01 13.48 -6.86
C GLU A 55 15.87 13.15 -5.63
N ARG A 56 15.30 13.26 -4.43
CA ARG A 56 15.95 12.98 -3.14
C ARG A 56 15.88 11.49 -2.75
N CYS A 57 15.32 10.63 -3.59
CA CYS A 57 15.20 9.20 -3.30
C CYS A 57 16.56 8.57 -3.00
N ALA A 58 16.65 7.82 -1.90
CA ALA A 58 17.82 7.00 -1.62
C ALA A 58 17.93 5.86 -2.64
N ALA A 59 19.15 5.40 -2.87
CA ALA A 59 19.42 4.33 -3.83
C ALA A 59 19.22 2.96 -3.20
N TRP A 60 17.96 2.61 -3.02
CA TRP A 60 17.53 1.29 -2.58
C TRP A 60 17.53 0.30 -3.75
N ASP A 61 18.02 -0.91 -3.48
CA ASP A 61 17.91 -2.08 -4.36
C ASP A 61 17.51 -3.34 -3.56
N ILE A 62 16.99 -4.37 -4.25
CA ILE A 62 16.48 -5.59 -3.62
C ILE A 62 17.57 -6.32 -2.83
N TRP A 63 18.77 -6.43 -3.41
CA TRP A 63 19.90 -7.16 -2.84
C TRP A 63 20.54 -6.45 -1.64
N SER A 64 20.21 -5.19 -1.41
CA SER A 64 20.59 -4.49 -0.18
C SER A 64 19.88 -5.06 1.05
N ASP A 65 18.64 -5.53 0.90
CA ASP A 65 17.77 -5.98 2.00
C ASP A 65 17.47 -7.49 2.01
N ALA A 66 17.83 -8.25 0.97
CA ALA A 66 17.73 -9.70 0.94
C ALA A 66 19.10 -10.35 0.69
N LYS A 67 19.46 -11.33 1.53
CA LYS A 67 20.78 -12.00 1.51
C LYS A 67 20.66 -13.52 1.38
N GLU A 68 19.57 -14.10 1.85
CA GLU A 68 19.31 -15.54 1.79
C GLU A 68 18.00 -15.83 1.06
N ALA A 69 17.84 -17.05 0.55
CA ALA A 69 16.64 -17.44 -0.22
C ALA A 69 15.31 -17.09 0.48
N PRO A 70 15.13 -17.32 1.80
CA PRO A 70 13.89 -16.94 2.50
C PRO A 70 13.60 -15.44 2.48
N ASP A 71 14.63 -14.59 2.48
CA ASP A 71 14.43 -13.13 2.39
C ASP A 71 13.74 -12.77 1.07
N PHE A 72 14.18 -13.37 -0.04
CA PHE A 72 13.58 -13.15 -1.36
C PHE A 72 12.13 -13.66 -1.44
N GLU A 73 11.81 -14.76 -0.75
CA GLU A 73 10.43 -15.25 -0.62
C GLU A 73 9.54 -14.26 0.15
N SER A 74 10.03 -13.73 1.27
CA SER A 74 9.33 -12.69 2.05
C SER A 74 9.12 -11.41 1.24
N LEU A 75 10.14 -10.97 0.49
CA LEU A 75 10.02 -9.83 -0.42
C LEU A 75 8.98 -10.08 -1.53
N ALA A 76 8.99 -11.26 -2.12
CA ALA A 76 8.03 -11.65 -3.15
C ALA A 76 6.59 -11.62 -2.61
N ALA A 77 6.37 -12.15 -1.41
CA ALA A 77 5.07 -12.17 -0.76
C ALA A 77 4.53 -10.76 -0.48
N ALA A 78 5.40 -9.82 -0.13
CA ALA A 78 5.05 -8.42 0.12
C ALA A 78 4.80 -7.62 -1.17
N LEU A 79 5.59 -7.88 -2.23
CA LEU A 79 5.46 -7.20 -3.51
C LEU A 79 4.23 -7.68 -4.29
N ILE A 80 3.93 -8.98 -4.22
CA ILE A 80 2.84 -9.66 -4.93
C ILE A 80 1.81 -10.11 -3.89
N PRO A 81 0.86 -9.25 -3.48
CA PRO A 81 -0.17 -9.62 -2.50
C PRO A 81 -1.15 -10.65 -3.06
N GLN A 82 -1.69 -11.47 -2.16
CA GLN A 82 -2.79 -12.37 -2.48
C GLN A 82 -4.12 -11.69 -2.13
N HIS A 83 -4.99 -11.56 -3.12
CA HIS A 83 -6.30 -10.92 -2.98
C HIS A 83 -7.42 -11.97 -2.99
N GLY A 84 -8.36 -11.86 -2.04
CA GLY A 84 -9.56 -12.70 -1.97
C GLY A 84 -9.30 -14.19 -1.70
N GLU A 85 -10.32 -15.01 -1.97
CA GLU A 85 -10.29 -16.48 -1.87
C GLU A 85 -10.07 -17.16 -3.23
N GLY A 86 -9.43 -16.46 -4.17
CA GLY A 86 -9.10 -17.01 -5.48
C GLY A 86 -8.04 -18.12 -5.42
N ASP A 87 -7.92 -18.87 -6.51
CA ASP A 87 -6.92 -19.92 -6.67
C ASP A 87 -5.49 -19.34 -6.47
N PRO A 88 -4.77 -19.77 -5.42
CA PRO A 88 -3.48 -19.18 -5.04
C PRO A 88 -2.38 -19.50 -6.05
N PHE A 89 -2.58 -20.53 -6.89
CA PHE A 89 -1.55 -21.05 -7.80
C PHE A 89 -0.85 -19.97 -8.62
N TRP A 90 -1.58 -19.00 -9.17
CA TRP A 90 -1.02 -17.98 -10.06
C TRP A 90 -0.15 -16.97 -9.32
N VAL A 91 -0.60 -16.55 -8.14
CA VAL A 91 0.12 -15.60 -7.29
C VAL A 91 1.34 -16.26 -6.69
N ASP A 92 1.21 -17.49 -6.19
CA ASP A 92 2.33 -18.22 -5.59
C ASP A 92 3.36 -18.60 -6.65
N SER A 93 2.94 -19.03 -7.84
CA SER A 93 3.87 -19.29 -8.96
C SER A 93 4.63 -18.02 -9.36
N ALA A 94 3.96 -16.85 -9.38
CA ALA A 94 4.61 -15.58 -9.64
C ALA A 94 5.63 -15.23 -8.56
N ARG A 95 5.29 -15.41 -7.28
CA ARG A 95 6.21 -15.21 -6.15
C ARG A 95 7.43 -16.11 -6.25
N THR A 96 7.22 -17.40 -6.52
CA THR A 96 8.30 -18.39 -6.67
C THR A 96 9.24 -18.02 -7.82
N ILE A 97 8.73 -17.67 -8.99
CA ILE A 97 9.58 -17.23 -10.11
C ILE A 97 10.35 -15.96 -9.75
N PHE A 98 9.72 -14.97 -9.12
CA PHE A 98 10.38 -13.73 -8.72
C PHE A 98 11.50 -13.98 -7.70
N ALA A 99 11.21 -14.72 -6.63
CA ALA A 99 12.16 -15.04 -5.57
C ALA A 99 13.34 -15.86 -6.11
N ALA A 100 13.07 -16.94 -6.86
CA ALA A 100 14.10 -17.77 -7.44
C ALA A 100 14.99 -16.99 -8.43
N THR A 101 14.40 -16.15 -9.29
CA THR A 101 15.17 -15.34 -10.26
C THR A 101 16.06 -14.32 -9.55
N THR A 102 15.51 -13.58 -8.57
CA THR A 102 16.27 -12.57 -7.82
C THR A 102 17.41 -13.17 -7.01
N TYR A 103 17.18 -14.33 -6.39
CA TYR A 103 18.19 -15.08 -5.67
C TYR A 103 19.25 -15.68 -6.61
N GLN A 104 18.85 -16.28 -7.73
CA GLN A 104 19.79 -16.84 -8.73
C GLN A 104 20.71 -15.77 -9.30
N MET A 105 20.20 -14.56 -9.61
CA MET A 105 21.05 -13.43 -10.04
C MET A 105 22.11 -13.04 -9.01
N MET A 106 21.88 -13.30 -7.72
CA MET A 106 22.84 -12.99 -6.65
C MET A 106 23.94 -14.05 -6.53
N ILE A 107 23.63 -15.31 -6.82
CA ILE A 107 24.57 -16.43 -6.67
C ILE A 107 25.24 -16.84 -8.00
N ASP A 108 24.62 -16.53 -9.14
CA ASP A 108 25.22 -16.69 -10.45
C ASP A 108 25.98 -15.41 -10.82
N ASP A 109 27.32 -15.44 -10.80
CA ASP A 109 28.17 -14.30 -11.21
C ASP A 109 28.00 -13.90 -12.70
N LYS A 110 26.95 -14.40 -13.37
CA LYS A 110 26.65 -14.21 -14.79
C LYS A 110 25.95 -12.88 -15.05
N HIS A 111 25.24 -12.33 -14.08
CA HIS A 111 24.44 -11.12 -14.24
C HIS A 111 24.77 -10.09 -13.16
N GLU A 112 24.92 -8.82 -13.54
CA GLU A 112 25.00 -7.75 -12.54
C GLU A 112 23.63 -7.63 -11.86
N CYS A 113 23.62 -7.63 -10.53
CA CYS A 113 22.44 -7.46 -9.68
C CYS A 113 21.86 -6.04 -9.81
N THR A 114 21.07 -5.81 -10.87
CA THR A 114 20.37 -4.56 -11.14
C THR A 114 18.89 -4.81 -11.44
N ILE A 115 18.05 -3.83 -11.11
CA ILE A 115 16.62 -3.91 -11.39
C ILE A 115 16.34 -4.02 -12.90
N GLU A 116 17.15 -3.36 -13.73
CA GLU A 116 17.04 -3.46 -15.19
C GLU A 116 17.25 -4.91 -15.66
N ASN A 117 18.32 -5.56 -15.21
CA ASN A 117 18.62 -6.95 -15.59
C ASN A 117 17.54 -7.91 -15.08
N LEU A 118 17.05 -7.72 -13.84
CA LEU A 118 15.97 -8.51 -13.28
C LEU A 118 14.70 -8.43 -14.13
N LEU A 119 14.26 -7.21 -14.45
CA LEU A 119 13.07 -6.99 -15.27
C LEU A 119 13.26 -7.53 -16.69
N HIS A 120 14.47 -7.41 -17.25
CA HIS A 120 14.80 -7.98 -18.55
C HIS A 120 14.68 -9.51 -18.54
N ILE A 121 15.28 -10.19 -17.55
CA ILE A 121 15.25 -11.65 -17.41
C ILE A 121 13.81 -12.16 -17.27
N ILE A 122 13.00 -11.53 -16.42
CA ILE A 122 11.63 -11.99 -16.17
C ILE A 122 10.72 -11.72 -17.39
N LEU A 123 10.76 -10.50 -17.92
CA LEU A 123 9.73 -10.01 -18.85
C LEU A 123 10.09 -10.18 -20.33
N THR A 124 11.38 -10.04 -20.66
CA THR A 124 11.84 -9.95 -22.06
C THR A 124 12.46 -11.26 -22.54
N SER A 125 13.08 -12.05 -21.65
CA SER A 125 13.67 -13.33 -22.03
C SER A 125 12.63 -14.36 -22.49
N GLU A 126 13.01 -15.13 -23.51
CA GLU A 126 12.29 -16.34 -23.90
C GLU A 126 12.14 -17.31 -22.72
N LEU A 127 11.07 -18.11 -22.72
CA LEU A 127 10.86 -19.15 -21.70
C LEU A 127 12.05 -20.11 -21.60
N SER A 128 12.71 -20.45 -22.71
CA SER A 128 13.91 -21.30 -22.70
C SER A 128 15.00 -20.73 -21.80
N THR A 129 15.29 -19.44 -21.96
CA THR A 129 16.39 -18.76 -21.28
C THR A 129 16.08 -18.58 -19.80
N LEU A 130 14.83 -18.22 -19.49
CA LEU A 130 14.36 -18.15 -18.10
C LEU A 130 14.40 -19.54 -17.44
N GLY A 131 14.00 -20.59 -18.16
CA GLY A 131 14.05 -21.97 -17.69
C GLY A 131 15.47 -22.47 -17.44
N GLU A 132 16.46 -22.07 -18.25
CA GLU A 132 17.87 -22.40 -18.00
C GLU A 132 18.44 -21.63 -16.81
N HIS A 133 18.06 -20.36 -16.62
CA HIS A 133 18.48 -19.58 -15.45
C HIS A 133 17.86 -20.11 -14.14
N LEU A 134 16.63 -20.62 -14.21
CA LEU A 134 15.92 -21.25 -13.08
C LEU A 134 16.12 -22.76 -13.01
N LYS A 135 17.09 -23.30 -13.74
CA LYS A 135 17.40 -24.73 -13.71
C LYS A 135 17.83 -25.13 -12.29
N ASP A 136 17.40 -26.31 -11.86
CA ASP A 136 17.65 -26.85 -10.53
C ASP A 136 17.03 -26.04 -9.36
N THR A 137 16.09 -25.14 -9.67
CA THR A 137 15.23 -24.46 -8.67
C THR A 137 13.82 -25.03 -8.67
N GLU A 138 13.07 -24.77 -7.61
CA GLU A 138 11.64 -25.06 -7.48
C GLU A 138 10.79 -24.37 -8.58
N ALA A 139 11.27 -23.24 -9.11
CA ALA A 139 10.61 -22.50 -10.17
C ALA A 139 10.77 -23.12 -11.58
N SER A 140 11.70 -24.07 -11.77
CA SER A 140 12.03 -24.63 -13.08
C SER A 140 10.80 -25.23 -13.79
N SER A 141 9.95 -25.91 -13.03
CA SER A 141 8.74 -26.54 -13.57
C SER A 141 7.72 -25.52 -14.11
N LEU A 142 7.67 -24.32 -13.51
CA LEU A 142 6.72 -23.24 -13.78
C LEU A 142 7.03 -22.46 -15.07
N VAL A 143 8.24 -22.61 -15.61
CA VAL A 143 8.72 -21.94 -16.82
C VAL A 143 9.08 -22.92 -17.94
N SER A 144 8.69 -24.19 -17.79
CA SER A 144 8.99 -25.23 -18.77
C SER A 144 8.22 -25.04 -20.08
N LYS A 145 8.84 -25.40 -21.21
CA LYS A 145 8.23 -25.28 -22.55
C LYS A 145 6.94 -26.08 -22.71
N SER A 146 6.75 -27.13 -21.91
CA SER A 146 5.53 -27.94 -21.89
C SER A 146 4.29 -27.21 -21.37
N ILE A 147 4.46 -26.07 -20.70
CA ILE A 147 3.35 -25.29 -20.11
C ILE A 147 3.35 -23.82 -20.54
N GLU A 148 3.67 -23.56 -21.81
CA GLU A 148 3.85 -22.22 -22.36
C GLU A 148 2.70 -21.24 -22.03
N LYS A 149 1.43 -21.63 -22.23
CA LYS A 149 0.26 -20.79 -21.90
C LYS A 149 0.16 -20.45 -20.41
N THR A 150 0.46 -21.42 -19.54
CA THR A 150 0.46 -21.24 -18.08
C THR A 150 1.58 -20.28 -17.68
N ALA A 151 2.78 -20.46 -18.24
CA ALA A 151 3.92 -19.58 -17.98
C ALA A 151 3.67 -18.14 -18.46
N ILE A 152 3.03 -17.96 -19.62
CA ILE A 152 2.56 -16.63 -20.07
C ILE A 152 1.60 -16.02 -19.04
N SER A 153 0.63 -16.77 -18.55
CA SER A 153 -0.32 -16.30 -17.52
C SER A 153 0.39 -15.90 -16.22
N ILE A 154 1.38 -16.67 -15.77
CA ILE A 154 2.17 -16.33 -14.58
C ILE A 154 3.00 -15.06 -14.83
N LYS A 155 3.59 -14.88 -16.02
CA LYS A 155 4.29 -13.65 -16.41
C LYS A 155 3.38 -12.43 -16.42
N SER A 156 2.10 -12.57 -16.81
CA SER A 156 1.10 -11.51 -16.71
C SER A 156 0.83 -11.09 -15.26
N VAL A 157 0.76 -12.04 -14.31
CA VAL A 157 0.66 -11.73 -12.88
C VAL A 157 1.92 -11.00 -12.41
N LEU A 158 3.11 -11.53 -12.72
CA LEU A 158 4.39 -10.88 -12.41
C LEU A 158 4.45 -9.43 -12.91
N ALA A 159 4.20 -9.22 -14.21
CA ALA A 159 4.22 -7.92 -14.87
C ALA A 159 3.33 -6.90 -14.17
N THR A 160 2.16 -7.33 -13.67
CA THR A 160 1.21 -6.47 -12.97
C THR A 160 1.81 -5.85 -11.70
N TYR A 161 2.65 -6.57 -10.95
CA TYR A 161 3.20 -6.11 -9.67
C TYR A 161 4.63 -5.57 -9.78
N ILE A 162 5.50 -6.26 -10.53
CA ILE A 162 6.93 -5.90 -10.63
C ILE A 162 7.17 -4.64 -11.46
N LYS A 163 6.17 -4.16 -12.22
CA LYS A 163 6.27 -2.90 -12.98
C LYS A 163 6.65 -1.69 -12.14
N SER A 164 6.32 -1.71 -10.84
CA SER A 164 6.69 -0.66 -9.90
C SER A 164 8.21 -0.55 -9.70
N LEU A 165 8.95 -1.66 -9.83
CA LEU A 165 10.41 -1.69 -9.70
C LEU A 165 11.12 -0.89 -10.77
N ARG A 166 10.56 -0.78 -12.00
CA ARG A 166 11.20 -0.06 -13.11
C ARG A 166 11.52 1.40 -12.77
N TYR A 167 10.77 2.01 -11.85
CA TYR A 167 10.99 3.39 -11.46
C TYR A 167 12.24 3.59 -10.60
N LEU A 168 12.82 2.50 -10.07
CA LEU A 168 14.11 2.51 -9.37
C LEU A 168 15.30 2.64 -10.34
N HIS A 169 15.08 2.43 -11.65
CA HIS A 169 16.13 2.52 -12.65
C HIS A 169 16.93 3.83 -12.53
N GLY A 170 18.26 3.72 -12.55
CA GLY A 170 19.19 4.83 -12.47
C GLY A 170 19.40 5.40 -11.07
N LEU A 171 18.89 4.74 -10.02
CA LEU A 171 19.31 5.08 -8.65
C LEU A 171 20.72 4.54 -8.37
N ASP A 172 21.08 3.46 -9.03
CA ASP A 172 22.38 2.78 -9.02
C ASP A 172 23.38 3.34 -10.03
N GLU A 173 23.05 4.46 -10.71
CA GLU A 173 23.88 5.05 -11.75
C GLU A 173 25.28 5.37 -11.23
N LYS A 174 26.30 4.97 -11.99
CA LYS A 174 27.71 5.23 -11.71
C LYS A 174 28.18 6.48 -12.45
N ASP A 175 29.13 7.21 -11.87
CA ASP A 175 29.84 8.30 -12.54
C ASP A 175 30.89 7.77 -13.54
N ALA A 176 31.59 8.67 -14.23
CA ALA A 176 32.61 8.30 -15.20
C ALA A 176 33.80 7.55 -14.59
N GLN A 177 33.95 7.59 -13.27
CA GLN A 177 34.99 6.93 -12.49
C GLN A 177 34.51 5.59 -11.93
N GLY A 178 33.25 5.21 -12.16
CA GLY A 178 32.65 3.95 -11.72
C GLY A 178 32.07 3.99 -10.31
N HIS A 179 32.06 5.13 -9.62
CA HIS A 179 31.44 5.27 -8.30
C HIS A 179 29.94 5.51 -8.43
N ARG A 180 29.13 4.90 -7.57
CA ARG A 180 27.69 5.18 -7.53
C ARG A 180 27.47 6.67 -7.22
N LYS A 181 26.65 7.35 -8.01
CA LYS A 181 26.28 8.77 -7.79
C LYS A 181 25.48 8.96 -6.49
N ARG A 182 24.84 7.89 -6.01
CA ARG A 182 24.07 7.85 -4.78
C ARG A 182 24.60 6.73 -3.89
N ALA A 183 24.69 6.99 -2.60
CA ALA A 183 25.03 5.96 -1.64
C ALA A 183 23.94 4.85 -1.65
N PRO A 184 24.33 3.57 -1.64
CA PRO A 184 23.36 2.48 -1.49
C PRO A 184 22.62 2.61 -0.16
N PHE A 185 21.37 2.17 -0.15
CA PHE A 185 20.52 2.23 1.03
C PHE A 185 19.82 0.91 1.28
N SER A 186 20.00 0.37 2.49
CA SER A 186 19.31 -0.79 3.04
C SER A 186 18.34 -0.30 4.13
N ILE A 187 17.08 -0.71 4.03
CA ILE A 187 16.07 -0.39 5.06
C ILE A 187 16.41 -1.16 6.33
N THR A 188 16.82 -2.41 6.21
CA THR A 188 17.17 -3.31 7.30
C THR A 188 18.35 -2.75 8.08
N ASP A 189 19.42 -2.36 7.40
CA ASP A 189 20.60 -1.78 8.06
C ASP A 189 20.23 -0.48 8.79
N TRP A 190 19.41 0.38 8.18
CA TRP A 190 18.95 1.62 8.80
C TRP A 190 18.06 1.38 10.04
N VAL A 191 17.19 0.36 9.98
CA VAL A 191 16.33 -0.04 11.11
C VAL A 191 17.15 -0.66 12.24
N GLN A 192 18.15 -1.49 11.91
CA GLN A 192 18.93 -2.24 12.89
C GLN A 192 20.10 -1.45 13.49
N ASP A 193 20.57 -0.40 12.82
CA ASP A 193 21.59 0.50 13.37
C ASP A 193 21.02 1.34 14.53
N GLU A 194 21.42 1.00 15.75
CA GLU A 194 20.98 1.71 16.97
C GLU A 194 21.57 3.11 17.11
N SER A 195 22.69 3.40 16.42
CA SER A 195 23.30 4.72 16.42
C SER A 195 22.57 5.69 15.48
N GLN A 196 21.83 5.15 14.51
CA GLN A 196 21.05 5.92 13.57
C GLN A 196 19.86 6.60 14.24
N GLN A 197 19.63 7.86 13.86
CA GLN A 197 18.44 8.62 14.22
C GLN A 197 17.81 9.17 12.94
N GLY A 198 16.55 9.60 13.04
CA GLY A 198 15.85 10.24 11.93
C GLY A 198 14.63 9.47 11.47
N PHE A 199 14.01 10.01 10.42
CA PHE A 199 12.79 9.48 9.84
C PHE A 199 13.05 8.92 8.44
N LEU A 200 12.47 7.76 8.17
CA LEU A 200 12.38 7.14 6.85
C LEU A 200 11.00 7.44 6.27
N PHE A 201 10.94 8.29 5.23
CA PHE A 201 9.70 8.64 4.56
C PHE A 201 9.44 7.71 3.38
N LEU A 202 8.41 6.88 3.48
CA LEU A 202 7.85 6.12 2.38
C LEU A 202 6.75 6.96 1.74
N SER A 203 7.13 7.81 0.78
CA SER A 203 6.23 8.83 0.24
C SER A 203 5.77 8.51 -1.17
N SER A 204 4.58 9.00 -1.50
CA SER A 204 4.08 9.01 -2.88
C SER A 204 3.16 10.20 -3.07
N ASN A 205 3.16 10.80 -4.27
CA ASN A 205 2.14 11.79 -4.59
C ASN A 205 0.85 11.09 -5.03
N ALA A 206 -0.30 11.75 -4.83
CA ALA A 206 -1.61 11.16 -5.13
C ALA A 206 -1.76 10.65 -6.58
N ARG A 207 -1.09 11.30 -7.55
CA ARG A 207 -1.17 10.93 -8.98
C ARG A 207 -0.38 9.68 -9.34
N GLN A 208 0.62 9.31 -8.54
CA GLN A 208 1.54 8.22 -8.82
C GLN A 208 1.44 7.09 -7.79
N HIS A 209 0.60 7.27 -6.77
CA HIS A 209 0.44 6.35 -5.66
C HIS A 209 0.15 4.92 -6.13
N THR A 210 -0.83 4.74 -7.01
CA THR A 210 -1.18 3.46 -7.64
C THR A 210 0.02 2.69 -8.15
N ALA A 211 0.92 3.39 -8.84
CA ALA A 211 2.06 2.79 -9.51
C ALA A 211 3.18 2.40 -8.54
N LEU A 212 3.20 3.00 -7.34
CA LEU A 212 4.18 2.73 -6.28
C LEU A 212 3.62 1.85 -5.16
N ARG A 213 2.31 1.63 -5.10
CA ARG A 213 1.65 0.86 -4.02
C ARG A 213 2.32 -0.49 -3.74
N PRO A 214 2.63 -1.36 -4.73
CA PRO A 214 3.32 -2.62 -4.47
C PRO A 214 4.71 -2.43 -3.82
N LEU A 215 5.48 -1.46 -4.32
CA LEU A 215 6.83 -1.17 -3.85
C LEU A 215 6.84 -0.58 -2.43
N ILE A 216 5.91 0.32 -2.12
CA ILE A 216 5.76 0.88 -0.77
C ILE A 216 5.34 -0.20 0.23
N SER A 217 4.41 -1.08 -0.17
CA SER A 217 4.02 -2.23 0.65
C SER A 217 5.21 -3.15 0.94
N MET A 218 6.05 -3.42 -0.06
CA MET A 218 7.30 -4.18 0.12
C MET A 218 8.26 -3.48 1.09
N TRP A 219 8.51 -2.18 0.95
CA TRP A 219 9.37 -1.43 1.89
C TRP A 219 8.85 -1.42 3.32
N LEU A 220 7.53 -1.33 3.52
CA LEU A 220 6.93 -1.45 4.85
C LEU A 220 7.12 -2.84 5.44
N ALA A 221 7.01 -3.90 4.64
CA ALA A 221 7.26 -5.27 5.08
C ALA A 221 8.73 -5.47 5.48
N ILE A 222 9.68 -4.98 4.66
CA ILE A 222 11.11 -4.99 4.98
C ILE A 222 11.37 -4.30 6.32
N ALA A 223 10.89 -3.06 6.47
CA ALA A 223 11.10 -2.29 7.69
C ALA A 223 10.51 -2.99 8.92
N SER A 224 9.34 -3.62 8.76
CA SER A 224 8.67 -4.36 9.83
C SER A 224 9.44 -5.61 10.25
N ASN A 225 9.91 -6.41 9.27
CA ASN A 225 10.68 -7.62 9.52
C ASN A 225 12.07 -7.30 10.09
N ALA A 226 12.68 -6.21 9.65
CA ALA A 226 13.92 -5.71 10.21
C ALA A 226 13.81 -5.38 11.71
N ILE A 227 12.65 -4.84 12.17
CA ILE A 227 12.39 -4.62 13.60
C ILE A 227 12.24 -5.96 14.33
N LEU A 228 11.52 -6.93 13.77
CA LEU A 228 11.35 -8.26 14.37
C LEU A 228 12.67 -9.04 14.49
N GLY A 229 13.62 -8.78 13.58
CA GLY A 229 14.96 -9.38 13.62
C GLY A 229 15.92 -8.75 14.63
N MET A 230 15.52 -7.71 15.36
CA MET A 230 16.36 -7.09 16.39
C MET A 230 16.36 -7.92 17.68
N GLU A 231 17.33 -7.66 18.57
CA GLU A 231 17.30 -8.20 19.92
C GLU A 231 16.22 -7.52 20.77
N PRO A 232 15.56 -8.23 21.71
CA PRO A 232 14.58 -7.64 22.62
C PRO A 232 15.15 -6.45 23.42
N ASP A 233 14.40 -5.35 23.48
CA ASP A 233 14.81 -4.14 24.20
C ASP A 233 13.57 -3.35 24.64
N ASP A 234 13.44 -3.14 25.95
CA ASP A 234 12.31 -2.44 26.58
C ASP A 234 12.38 -0.91 26.45
N ASP A 235 13.55 -0.34 26.12
CA ASP A 235 13.80 1.09 25.97
C ASP A 235 13.76 1.54 24.51
N ARG A 236 14.05 0.64 23.56
CA ARG A 236 14.00 0.94 22.11
C ARG A 236 12.61 1.35 21.64
N ARG A 237 12.52 2.42 20.85
CA ARG A 237 11.27 2.84 20.18
C ARG A 237 11.52 3.11 18.71
N ILE A 238 10.95 2.26 17.84
CA ILE A 238 10.93 2.47 16.39
C ILE A 238 9.46 2.60 15.97
N TRP A 239 9.09 3.80 15.53
CA TRP A 239 7.71 4.11 15.17
C TRP A 239 7.42 3.73 13.73
N VAL A 240 6.32 3.02 13.48
CA VAL A 240 5.77 2.79 12.15
C VAL A 240 4.44 3.54 12.06
N ILE A 241 4.44 4.64 11.32
CA ILE A 241 3.30 5.56 11.20
C ILE A 241 2.71 5.43 9.81
N ILE A 242 1.46 5.01 9.75
CA ILE A 242 0.70 4.83 8.53
C ILE A 242 -0.53 5.74 8.61
N ASP A 243 -0.49 6.91 7.96
CA ASP A 243 -1.59 7.89 8.02
C ASP A 243 -2.90 7.32 7.44
N GLU A 244 -2.79 6.52 6.37
CA GLU A 244 -3.95 5.93 5.73
C GLU A 244 -3.71 4.48 5.29
N MET A 245 -3.93 3.54 6.20
CA MET A 245 -3.63 2.12 5.98
C MET A 245 -4.37 1.47 4.80
N PRO A 246 -5.68 1.72 4.56
CA PRO A 246 -6.41 1.03 3.49
C PRO A 246 -5.93 1.35 2.07
N THR A 247 -5.07 2.35 1.90
CA THR A 247 -4.49 2.73 0.61
C THR A 247 -3.32 1.86 0.18
N LEU A 248 -2.83 1.00 1.07
CA LEU A 248 -1.77 0.03 0.78
C LEU A 248 -2.35 -1.30 0.29
N HIS A 249 -1.51 -2.12 -0.36
CA HIS A 249 -1.86 -3.53 -0.52
C HIS A 249 -1.95 -4.23 0.84
N LYS A 250 -2.72 -5.31 0.88
CA LYS A 250 -2.75 -6.21 2.04
C LYS A 250 -1.33 -6.67 2.34
N LEU A 251 -0.82 -6.24 3.48
CA LEU A 251 0.46 -6.69 4.04
C LEU A 251 0.23 -8.07 4.70
N PRO A 252 0.75 -9.18 4.13
CA PRO A 252 0.37 -10.53 4.54
C PRO A 252 0.59 -10.83 6.03
N GLU A 253 1.70 -10.36 6.59
CA GLU A 253 2.15 -10.70 7.95
C GLU A 253 1.81 -9.63 9.00
N LEU A 254 1.09 -8.58 8.61
CA LEU A 254 0.92 -7.42 9.49
C LEU A 254 0.25 -7.76 10.82
N THR A 255 -0.73 -8.66 10.84
CA THR A 255 -1.38 -9.12 12.07
C THR A 255 -0.40 -9.78 13.02
N HIS A 256 0.50 -10.61 12.47
CA HIS A 256 1.54 -11.30 13.23
C HIS A 256 2.56 -10.29 13.75
N ILE A 257 3.09 -9.44 12.87
CA ILE A 257 4.07 -8.42 13.20
C ILE A 257 3.56 -7.52 14.34
N ILE A 258 2.37 -6.93 14.22
CA ILE A 258 1.86 -5.99 15.25
C ILE A 258 1.75 -6.67 16.62
N SER A 259 1.49 -7.98 16.67
CA SER A 259 1.38 -8.73 17.92
C SER A 259 2.73 -9.00 18.60
N GLU A 260 3.82 -9.14 17.85
CA GLU A 260 5.14 -9.53 18.38
C GLU A 260 6.13 -8.36 18.48
N VAL A 261 6.01 -7.38 17.58
CA VAL A 261 7.00 -6.30 17.39
C VAL A 261 7.26 -5.45 18.64
N ARG A 262 6.31 -5.44 19.58
CA ARG A 262 6.43 -4.70 20.84
C ARG A 262 7.66 -5.12 21.65
N LYS A 263 8.00 -6.41 21.64
CA LYS A 263 9.17 -6.96 22.36
C LYS A 263 10.49 -6.37 21.85
N PHE A 264 10.52 -5.95 20.59
CA PHE A 264 11.70 -5.44 19.91
C PHE A 264 11.72 -3.90 19.79
N GLY A 265 10.72 -3.23 20.40
CA GLY A 265 10.61 -1.77 20.43
C GLY A 265 9.72 -1.16 19.34
N GLY A 266 9.07 -1.96 18.49
CA GLY A 266 8.20 -1.45 17.44
C GLY A 266 6.91 -0.82 17.98
N CYS A 267 6.56 0.37 17.45
CA CYS A 267 5.39 1.16 17.85
C CYS A 267 4.54 1.53 16.63
N TYR A 268 3.37 0.91 16.47
CA TYR A 268 2.50 1.15 15.31
C TYR A 268 1.44 2.22 15.57
N LEU A 269 1.38 3.22 14.69
CA LEU A 269 0.24 4.11 14.54
C LEU A 269 -0.42 3.85 13.20
N LEU A 270 -1.65 3.35 13.25
CA LEU A 270 -2.48 3.14 12.06
C LEU A 270 -3.61 4.17 12.05
N GLY A 271 -3.66 4.94 10.97
CA GLY A 271 -4.75 5.83 10.63
C GLY A 271 -5.78 5.10 9.75
N LEU A 272 -7.04 5.21 10.14
CA LEU A 272 -8.19 4.59 9.48
C LEU A 272 -9.21 5.70 9.17
N GLN A 273 -9.80 5.66 7.97
CA GLN A 273 -10.96 6.49 7.64
C GLN A 273 -12.28 5.77 7.91
N SER A 274 -12.28 4.46 7.70
CA SER A 274 -13.44 3.60 7.82
C SER A 274 -12.98 2.17 8.09
N TYR A 275 -13.58 1.53 9.09
CA TYR A 275 -13.37 0.11 9.36
C TYR A 275 -13.82 -0.77 8.18
N ALA A 276 -14.85 -0.34 7.42
CA ALA A 276 -15.29 -1.07 6.25
C ALA A 276 -14.20 -1.19 5.17
N GLN A 277 -13.37 -0.15 4.97
CA GLN A 277 -12.25 -0.21 4.05
C GLN A 277 -11.17 -1.20 4.53
N LEU A 278 -10.95 -1.27 5.84
CA LEU A 278 -10.05 -2.27 6.43
C LEU A 278 -10.57 -3.70 6.19
N GLU A 279 -11.87 -3.93 6.36
CA GLU A 279 -12.52 -5.22 6.05
C GLU A 279 -12.42 -5.58 4.57
N THR A 280 -12.57 -4.62 3.65
CA THR A 280 -12.38 -4.85 2.21
C THR A 280 -10.96 -5.31 1.88
N THR A 281 -9.94 -4.68 2.46
CA THR A 281 -8.54 -4.98 2.14
C THR A 281 -8.03 -6.26 2.84
N TYR A 282 -8.36 -6.47 4.12
CA TYR A 282 -7.81 -7.55 4.93
C TYR A 282 -8.76 -8.74 5.11
N GLY A 283 -10.05 -8.57 4.82
CA GLY A 283 -11.10 -9.50 5.21
C GLY A 283 -11.53 -9.28 6.66
N ARG A 284 -12.77 -9.70 6.97
CA ARG A 284 -13.44 -9.45 8.26
C ARG A 284 -12.63 -9.90 9.49
N ASN A 285 -12.07 -11.11 9.45
CA ASN A 285 -11.35 -11.68 10.58
C ASN A 285 -10.04 -10.94 10.85
N ALA A 286 -9.22 -10.72 9.82
CA ALA A 286 -7.94 -10.04 9.97
C ALA A 286 -8.11 -8.55 10.33
N ALA A 287 -9.12 -7.87 9.76
CA ALA A 287 -9.46 -6.50 10.12
C ALA A 287 -9.78 -6.36 11.61
N ARG A 288 -10.56 -7.30 12.17
CA ARG A 288 -10.87 -7.34 13.60
C ARG A 288 -9.63 -7.56 14.46
N VAL A 289 -8.77 -8.49 14.07
CA VAL A 289 -7.50 -8.75 14.78
C VAL A 289 -6.62 -7.49 14.79
N ILE A 290 -6.46 -6.81 13.65
CA ILE A 290 -5.69 -5.57 13.56
C ILE A 290 -6.29 -4.50 14.48
N PHE A 291 -7.61 -4.35 14.46
CA PHE A 291 -8.32 -3.38 15.30
C PHE A 291 -8.08 -3.66 16.79
N ASP A 292 -8.22 -4.92 17.21
CA ASP A 292 -8.09 -5.35 18.61
C ASP A 292 -6.66 -5.17 19.17
N LEU A 293 -5.63 -5.33 18.34
CA LEU A 293 -4.22 -5.14 18.77
C LEU A 293 -3.86 -3.68 19.09
N LEU A 294 -4.64 -2.70 18.60
CA LEU A 294 -4.34 -1.28 18.75
C LEU A 294 -4.96 -0.69 20.02
N ASN A 295 -4.21 -0.67 21.12
CA ASN A 295 -4.75 -0.33 22.43
C ASN A 295 -5.01 1.16 22.71
N THR A 296 -4.19 2.06 22.16
CA THR A 296 -4.44 3.52 22.29
C THR A 296 -5.25 3.99 21.09
N ARG A 297 -6.42 4.59 21.34
CA ARG A 297 -7.41 4.88 20.31
C ARG A 297 -7.88 6.32 20.37
N PHE A 298 -7.82 6.97 19.22
CA PHE A 298 -8.40 8.30 19.00
C PHE A 298 -9.57 8.14 18.05
N PHE A 299 -10.78 8.45 18.50
CA PHE A 299 -12.00 8.45 17.70
C PHE A 299 -12.40 9.87 17.36
N PHE A 300 -12.14 10.27 16.12
CA PHE A 300 -12.63 11.51 15.53
C PHE A 300 -14.03 11.31 14.97
N ARG A 301 -14.60 12.37 14.39
CA ARG A 301 -15.91 12.32 13.74
C ARG A 301 -16.01 11.17 12.73
N ALA A 302 -17.04 10.36 12.89
CA ALA A 302 -17.43 9.32 11.93
C ALA A 302 -18.82 9.65 11.36
N PRO A 303 -18.99 9.91 10.06
CA PRO A 303 -20.26 10.35 9.49
C PRO A 303 -21.30 9.22 9.40
N SER A 304 -20.85 8.00 9.15
CA SER A 304 -21.71 6.81 9.02
C SER A 304 -22.20 6.32 10.39
N LYS A 305 -23.48 5.97 10.47
CA LYS A 305 -24.07 5.33 11.66
C LYS A 305 -23.34 4.06 12.05
N ALA A 306 -22.97 3.22 11.07
CA ALA A 306 -22.29 1.96 11.33
C ALA A 306 -20.91 2.20 11.97
N MET A 307 -20.16 3.18 11.46
CA MET A 307 -18.86 3.53 12.02
C MET A 307 -18.98 4.14 13.41
N ALA A 308 -19.89 5.08 13.59
CA ALA A 308 -20.12 5.70 14.89
C ALA A 308 -20.60 4.68 15.94
N ALA A 309 -21.35 3.64 15.53
CA ALA A 309 -21.73 2.55 16.43
C ALA A 309 -20.51 1.72 16.87
N ILE A 310 -19.59 1.37 15.95
CA ILE A 310 -18.35 0.65 16.28
C ILE A 310 -17.51 1.47 17.27
N SER A 311 -17.33 2.77 17.01
CA SER A 311 -16.57 3.64 17.91
C SER A 311 -17.26 3.79 19.28
N SER A 312 -18.58 3.88 19.33
CA SER A 312 -19.38 3.99 20.57
C SER A 312 -19.29 2.70 21.41
N GLU A 313 -19.46 1.55 20.77
CA GLU A 313 -19.34 0.24 21.41
C GLU A 313 -17.94 0.04 21.98
N ASP A 314 -16.90 0.47 21.26
CA ASP A 314 -15.53 0.37 21.76
C ASP A 314 -15.22 1.32 22.93
N LEU A 315 -15.81 2.51 22.94
CA LEU A 315 -15.71 3.43 24.07
C LEU A 315 -16.43 2.92 25.33
N GLY A 316 -17.36 1.97 25.14
CA GLY A 316 -18.01 1.21 26.20
C GLY A 316 -19.25 1.90 26.80
N ASP A 317 -19.84 1.20 27.77
CA ASP A 317 -21.04 1.63 28.49
C ASP A 317 -20.70 2.11 29.91
N GLN A 318 -21.59 2.94 30.45
CA GLN A 318 -21.59 3.38 31.85
C GLN A 318 -22.94 3.06 32.49
N GLU A 319 -22.90 2.66 33.76
CA GLU A 319 -24.07 2.58 34.62
C GLU A 319 -24.24 3.89 35.37
N ILE A 320 -25.41 4.50 35.25
CA ILE A 320 -25.76 5.73 35.97
C ILE A 320 -26.97 5.47 36.87
N ASP A 321 -26.92 5.97 38.11
CA ASP A 321 -28.09 6.07 38.96
C ASP A 321 -28.77 7.42 38.72
N ILE A 322 -30.01 7.39 38.26
CA ILE A 322 -30.82 8.56 37.98
C ILE A 322 -31.83 8.71 39.12
N SER A 323 -31.63 9.69 39.98
CA SER A 323 -32.65 10.13 40.93
C SER A 323 -33.71 10.97 40.20
N ARG A 324 -34.96 10.50 40.20
CA ARG A 324 -36.11 11.23 39.67
C ARG A 324 -36.99 11.69 40.81
N GLU A 325 -37.26 12.98 40.85
CA GLU A 325 -38.22 13.59 41.76
C GLU A 325 -39.58 13.69 41.06
N ASN A 326 -40.58 13.03 41.61
CA ASN A 326 -41.97 13.16 41.19
C ASN A 326 -42.70 14.03 42.20
N ILE A 327 -43.16 15.21 41.75
CA ILE A 327 -43.96 16.13 42.55
C ILE A 327 -45.42 15.95 42.15
N SER A 328 -46.25 15.47 43.07
CA SER A 328 -47.70 15.40 42.88
C SER A 328 -48.37 16.62 43.51
N TYR A 329 -49.00 17.46 42.68
CA TYR A 329 -49.76 18.61 43.14
C TYR A 329 -51.21 18.23 43.45
N GLY A 330 -51.62 18.45 44.70
CA GLY A 330 -53.00 18.28 45.14
C GLY A 330 -53.81 19.58 45.04
N ALA A 331 -55.14 19.49 44.99
CA ALA A 331 -56.02 20.67 44.99
C ALA A 331 -55.95 21.53 46.27
N ASN A 332 -55.27 21.05 47.33
CA ASN A 332 -55.01 21.76 48.59
C ASN A 332 -53.50 21.72 48.89
N ALA A 333 -52.92 22.86 49.24
CA ALA A 333 -51.47 23.03 49.52
C ALA A 333 -50.93 22.15 50.67
N LEU A 334 -51.81 21.58 51.51
CA LEU A 334 -51.43 20.64 52.58
C LEU A 334 -51.24 19.18 52.10
N ARG A 335 -51.40 18.91 50.80
CA ARG A 335 -51.42 17.55 50.23
C ARG A 335 -50.38 17.33 49.12
N ASP A 336 -49.43 18.24 48.97
CA ASP A 336 -48.34 18.08 48.01
C ASP A 336 -47.35 17.04 48.53
N GLY A 337 -47.08 16.04 47.71
CA GLY A 337 -46.17 14.94 48.01
C GLY A 337 -44.97 14.97 47.07
N VAL A 338 -43.78 14.87 47.64
CA VAL A 338 -42.53 14.69 46.88
C VAL A 338 -42.09 13.23 47.04
N SER A 339 -41.93 12.52 45.93
CA SER A 339 -41.40 11.16 45.90
C SER A 339 -40.10 11.12 45.11
N LEU A 340 -39.04 10.60 45.71
CA LEU A 340 -37.74 10.38 45.07
C LEU A 340 -37.62 8.91 44.69
N GLY A 341 -37.56 8.63 43.39
CA GLY A 341 -37.26 7.30 42.86
C GLY A 341 -35.83 7.25 42.35
N HIS A 342 -35.11 6.18 42.66
CA HIS A 342 -33.81 5.87 42.06
C HIS A 342 -34.00 4.89 40.90
N GLN A 343 -33.30 5.13 39.80
CA GLN A 343 -33.32 4.24 38.64
C GLN A 343 -31.90 4.07 38.11
N ASN A 344 -31.37 2.85 38.25
CA ASN A 344 -30.14 2.46 37.56
C ASN A 344 -30.43 2.29 36.07
N LYS A 345 -29.60 2.92 35.23
CA LYS A 345 -29.69 2.84 33.77
C LYS A 345 -28.29 2.67 33.18
N THR A 346 -28.12 1.65 32.35
CA THR A 346 -26.94 1.49 31.50
C THR A 346 -27.12 2.28 30.21
N ARG A 347 -26.09 3.02 29.80
CA ARG A 347 -26.04 3.73 28.52
C ARG A 347 -24.60 3.81 28.00
N PRO A 348 -24.38 4.06 26.70
CA PRO A 348 -23.06 4.35 26.17
C PRO A 348 -22.38 5.49 26.93
N VAL A 349 -21.06 5.39 27.14
CA VAL A 349 -20.24 6.50 27.64
C VAL A 349 -20.33 7.67 26.67
N VAL A 350 -20.20 7.36 25.38
CA VAL A 350 -20.39 8.28 24.25
C VAL A 350 -21.32 7.61 23.26
N SER A 351 -22.44 8.25 22.95
CA SER A 351 -23.41 7.76 21.98
C SER A 351 -22.91 7.90 20.53
N PRO A 352 -23.43 7.10 19.58
CA PRO A 352 -23.09 7.25 18.16
C PRO A 352 -23.41 8.66 17.62
N ALA A 353 -24.48 9.29 18.13
CA ALA A 353 -24.85 10.65 17.75
C ALA A 353 -23.82 11.69 18.22
N GLU A 354 -23.24 11.54 19.41
CA GLU A 354 -22.16 12.41 19.88
C GLU A 354 -20.89 12.26 19.04
N ILE A 355 -20.60 11.06 18.54
CA ILE A 355 -19.45 10.78 17.65
C ILE A 355 -19.68 11.40 16.26
N GLN A 356 -20.90 11.26 15.71
CA GLN A 356 -21.28 11.90 14.45
C GLN A 356 -21.25 13.43 14.53
N GLY A 357 -21.61 13.97 15.69
CA GLY A 357 -21.67 15.40 15.97
C GLY A 357 -20.37 16.04 16.45
N LEU A 358 -19.24 15.30 16.47
CA LEU A 358 -17.95 15.88 16.81
C LEU A 358 -17.55 16.97 15.82
N ASP A 359 -17.07 18.11 16.32
CA ASP A 359 -16.50 19.14 15.47
C ASP A 359 -15.13 18.73 14.92
N ASP A 360 -14.69 19.39 13.85
CA ASP A 360 -13.33 19.18 13.36
C ASP A 360 -12.32 19.52 14.46
N LEU A 361 -11.26 18.72 14.55
CA LEU A 361 -10.23 18.78 15.59
C LEU A 361 -10.70 18.31 16.97
N GLU A 362 -11.91 17.78 17.11
CA GLU A 362 -12.32 17.07 18.32
C GLU A 362 -12.17 15.55 18.17
N CYS A 363 -11.80 14.88 19.25
CA CYS A 363 -11.79 13.41 19.30
C CYS A 363 -12.00 12.89 20.72
N TYR A 364 -12.43 11.64 20.85
CA TYR A 364 -12.38 10.90 22.10
C TYR A 364 -11.11 10.05 22.16
N LEU A 365 -10.38 10.16 23.27
CA LEU A 365 -9.19 9.36 23.57
C LEU A 365 -9.54 8.25 24.56
N ARG A 366 -9.19 7.03 24.18
CA ARG A 366 -9.09 5.86 25.05
C ARG A 366 -7.64 5.41 25.15
N THR A 367 -7.14 5.31 26.38
CA THR A 367 -5.79 4.81 26.66
C THR A 367 -5.86 3.42 27.29
N PRO A 368 -4.84 2.56 27.09
CA PRO A 368 -4.79 1.27 27.76
C PRO A 368 -4.84 1.44 29.28
N ASN A 369 -5.52 0.51 29.96
CA ASN A 369 -5.64 0.45 31.41
C ASN A 369 -6.31 1.68 32.07
N SER A 370 -7.01 2.52 31.30
CA SER A 370 -7.83 3.62 31.83
C SER A 370 -9.31 3.32 31.64
N MET A 371 -10.09 3.52 32.70
CA MET A 371 -11.56 3.52 32.63
C MET A 371 -12.10 4.85 32.06
N LEU A 372 -11.29 5.92 32.10
CA LEU A 372 -11.72 7.25 31.70
C LEU A 372 -11.57 7.45 30.19
N ILE A 373 -12.67 7.86 29.56
CA ILE A 373 -12.70 8.37 28.19
C ILE A 373 -12.59 9.90 28.23
N THR A 374 -11.65 10.45 27.47
CA THR A 374 -11.38 11.90 27.47
C THR A 374 -11.74 12.52 26.13
N LYS A 375 -12.62 13.52 26.12
CA LYS A 375 -12.83 14.37 24.94
C LYS A 375 -11.68 15.37 24.81
N LEU A 376 -10.98 15.36 23.69
CA LEU A 376 -9.86 16.24 23.39
C LEU A 376 -10.26 17.24 22.31
N GLN A 377 -9.89 18.51 22.51
CA GLN A 377 -9.88 19.53 21.47
C GLN A 377 -8.44 19.77 21.00
N LEU A 378 -8.15 19.39 19.76
CA LEU A 378 -6.88 19.70 19.13
C LEU A 378 -6.87 21.15 18.65
N LYS A 379 -5.72 21.79 18.81
CA LYS A 379 -5.41 23.08 18.19
C LYS A 379 -4.77 22.82 16.85
N TYR A 380 -5.33 23.41 15.80
CA TYR A 380 -4.69 23.42 14.49
C TYR A 380 -3.34 24.14 14.58
N ASP A 381 -2.31 23.50 14.06
CA ASP A 381 -0.97 24.07 14.00
C ASP A 381 -0.57 24.29 12.55
N ARG A 382 -0.41 25.56 12.18
CA ARG A 382 0.04 25.97 10.85
C ARG A 382 1.56 25.88 10.78
N MET A 383 2.07 24.65 10.68
CA MET A 383 3.50 24.40 10.50
C MET A 383 3.98 25.02 9.17
N SER A 384 5.15 25.68 9.17
CA SER A 384 5.83 26.10 7.94
C SER A 384 6.35 24.89 7.16
N ASN A 385 6.49 25.02 5.85
CA ASN A 385 7.21 24.03 5.06
C ASN A 385 8.72 24.25 5.26
N LEU A 386 9.44 23.24 5.73
CA LEU A 386 10.90 23.25 5.84
C LEU A 386 11.56 22.90 4.49
N GLN A 387 10.90 22.05 3.72
CA GLN A 387 11.38 21.54 2.43
C GLN A 387 10.22 21.49 1.42
N PRO A 388 10.51 21.45 0.10
CA PRO A 388 9.50 21.09 -0.89
C PRO A 388 8.89 19.72 -0.57
N SER A 389 7.57 19.58 -0.71
CA SER A 389 6.89 18.29 -0.53
C SER A 389 7.42 17.24 -1.51
N PHE A 390 7.67 17.64 -2.75
CA PHE A 390 8.10 16.75 -3.82
C PHE A 390 9.04 17.48 -4.79
N ILE A 391 10.13 16.82 -5.16
CA ILE A 391 11.05 17.29 -6.21
C ILE A 391 11.07 16.24 -7.30
N LYS A 392 10.51 16.52 -8.47
CA LYS A 392 10.38 15.51 -9.52
C LYS A 392 11.76 15.06 -10.03
N ARG A 393 12.01 13.75 -9.94
CA ARG A 393 13.17 13.08 -10.52
C ARG A 393 13.06 12.96 -12.03
N SER A 394 14.19 13.14 -12.72
CA SER A 394 14.33 12.77 -14.12
C SER A 394 14.67 11.29 -14.23
N LEU A 395 13.71 10.46 -14.64
CA LEU A 395 13.98 9.04 -14.86
C LEU A 395 14.82 8.87 -16.13
N PRO A 396 15.95 8.13 -16.08
CA PRO A 396 16.72 7.87 -17.27
C PRO A 396 15.89 7.05 -18.26
N GLY A 397 16.02 7.37 -19.54
CA GLY A 397 15.52 6.54 -20.63
C GLY A 397 16.62 5.60 -21.13
N GLY A 398 16.27 4.72 -22.05
CA GLY A 398 17.24 3.82 -22.69
C GLY A 398 16.55 2.73 -23.47
N LYS A 399 17.26 2.12 -24.43
CA LYS A 399 16.69 1.04 -25.26
C LYS A 399 16.24 -0.17 -24.42
N ALA A 400 16.99 -0.49 -23.35
CA ALA A 400 16.66 -1.59 -22.45
C ALA A 400 15.34 -1.30 -21.70
N MET A 401 15.21 -0.11 -21.10
CA MET A 401 13.98 0.30 -20.43
C MET A 401 12.78 0.41 -21.39
N GLU A 402 12.98 0.92 -22.61
CA GLU A 402 11.95 0.93 -23.65
C GLU A 402 11.47 -0.48 -24.02
N SER A 403 12.37 -1.47 -24.02
CA SER A 403 12.03 -2.88 -24.26
C SER A 403 11.23 -3.46 -23.09
N ILE A 404 11.65 -3.17 -21.85
CA ILE A 404 10.93 -3.58 -20.63
C ILE A 404 9.52 -3.00 -20.60
N ASP A 405 9.36 -1.71 -20.91
CA ASP A 405 8.06 -1.05 -20.97
C ASP A 405 7.13 -1.70 -22.00
N GLN A 406 7.66 -2.12 -23.15
CA GLN A 406 6.89 -2.84 -24.16
C GLN A 406 6.50 -4.24 -23.70
N ALA A 407 7.42 -4.97 -23.05
CA ALA A 407 7.15 -6.29 -22.51
C ALA A 407 6.07 -6.25 -21.40
N LEU A 408 6.12 -5.24 -20.52
CA LEU A 408 5.09 -5.01 -19.50
C LEU A 408 3.71 -4.80 -20.14
N ILE A 409 3.64 -3.95 -21.16
CA ILE A 409 2.39 -3.69 -21.88
C ILE A 409 1.86 -4.96 -22.55
N PHE A 410 2.74 -5.76 -23.16
CA PHE A 410 2.38 -7.04 -23.76
C PHE A 410 1.76 -7.99 -22.73
N HIS A 411 2.44 -8.21 -21.60
CA HIS A 411 1.96 -9.13 -20.56
C HIS A 411 0.71 -8.62 -19.82
N GLU A 412 0.51 -7.31 -19.71
CA GLU A 412 -0.68 -6.75 -19.06
C GLU A 412 -1.93 -6.75 -19.96
N LEU A 413 -1.78 -6.58 -21.27
CA LEU A 413 -2.92 -6.37 -22.17
C LEU A 413 -3.04 -7.43 -23.26
N ILE A 414 -1.92 -7.79 -23.90
CA ILE A 414 -1.93 -8.56 -25.15
C ILE A 414 -1.97 -10.06 -24.84
N ALA A 415 -1.12 -10.51 -23.92
CA ALA A 415 -1.05 -11.91 -23.50
C ALA A 415 -2.41 -12.46 -23.03
N LEU A 416 -3.27 -11.61 -22.47
CA LEU A 416 -4.62 -11.98 -22.03
C LEU A 416 -5.52 -12.49 -23.17
N HIS A 417 -5.32 -12.02 -24.40
CA HIS A 417 -6.14 -12.42 -25.55
C HIS A 417 -5.76 -13.81 -26.10
N GLU A 418 -4.54 -14.28 -25.82
CA GLU A 418 -4.08 -15.62 -26.22
C GLU A 418 -4.59 -16.73 -25.29
N LEU A 419 -5.13 -16.34 -24.14
CA LEU A 419 -5.64 -17.23 -23.11
C LEU A 419 -7.12 -17.55 -23.33
N ASP A 420 -7.55 -18.69 -22.79
CA ASP A 420 -8.97 -19.04 -22.75
C ASP A 420 -9.77 -18.07 -21.86
N GLU A 421 -11.09 -18.06 -22.04
CA GLU A 421 -11.98 -17.12 -21.35
C GLU A 421 -11.91 -17.26 -19.82
N THR A 422 -11.69 -18.48 -19.31
CA THR A 422 -11.64 -18.73 -17.87
C THR A 422 -10.35 -18.15 -17.27
N GLN A 423 -9.20 -18.42 -17.89
CA GLN A 423 -7.91 -17.86 -17.49
C GLN A 423 -7.88 -16.33 -17.63
N ARG A 424 -8.41 -15.81 -18.74
CA ARG A 424 -8.51 -14.37 -19.01
C ARG A 424 -9.31 -13.65 -17.93
N ASN A 425 -10.52 -14.13 -17.62
CA ASN A 425 -11.37 -13.52 -16.60
C ASN A 425 -10.73 -13.51 -15.22
N ARG A 426 -9.98 -14.57 -14.87
CA ARG A 426 -9.23 -14.63 -13.61
C ARG A 426 -8.10 -13.61 -13.54
N LEU A 427 -7.29 -13.51 -14.59
CA LEU A 427 -6.19 -12.53 -14.63
C LEU A 427 -6.71 -11.09 -14.62
N LEU A 428 -7.85 -10.83 -15.29
CA LEU A 428 -8.52 -9.54 -15.23
C LEU A 428 -8.99 -9.20 -13.80
N ALA A 429 -9.48 -10.19 -13.04
CA ALA A 429 -9.84 -10.00 -11.63
C ALA A 429 -8.61 -9.68 -10.76
N ILE A 430 -7.47 -10.35 -10.99
CA ILE A 430 -6.21 -10.03 -10.31
C ILE A 430 -5.78 -8.59 -10.63
N GLN A 431 -5.80 -8.19 -11.89
CA GLN A 431 -5.48 -6.81 -12.28
C GLN A 431 -6.44 -5.80 -11.65
N GLN A 432 -7.74 -6.09 -11.60
CA GLN A 432 -8.74 -5.24 -10.96
C GLN A 432 -8.44 -5.01 -9.48
N SER A 433 -7.99 -6.04 -8.76
CA SER A 433 -7.65 -5.93 -7.34
C SER A 433 -6.48 -4.98 -7.03
N THR A 434 -5.68 -4.63 -8.04
CA THR A 434 -4.55 -3.68 -7.90
C THR A 434 -4.97 -2.21 -7.88
N TYR A 435 -6.25 -1.89 -8.10
CA TYR A 435 -6.79 -0.52 -8.06
C TYR A 435 -7.66 -0.32 -6.81
N GLU A 436 -7.75 0.91 -6.29
CA GLU A 436 -8.65 1.26 -5.19
C GLU A 436 -10.11 1.38 -5.69
N ASN A 437 -10.32 1.81 -6.94
CA ASN A 437 -11.66 1.98 -7.53
C ASN A 437 -11.66 1.85 -9.08
N GLU A 438 -12.87 1.82 -9.67
CA GLU A 438 -13.06 1.66 -11.12
C GLU A 438 -12.58 2.86 -11.95
N GLU A 439 -12.65 4.08 -11.42
CA GLU A 439 -12.17 5.29 -12.11
C GLU A 439 -10.65 5.25 -12.34
N GLU A 440 -9.91 4.85 -11.30
CA GLU A 440 -8.47 4.66 -11.33
C GLU A 440 -8.05 3.58 -12.35
N GLN A 441 -8.83 2.49 -12.42
CA GLN A 441 -8.64 1.43 -13.40
C GLN A 441 -8.79 1.97 -14.83
N GLN A 442 -9.86 2.72 -15.10
CA GLN A 442 -10.11 3.30 -16.43
C GLN A 442 -9.00 4.27 -16.85
N GLN A 443 -8.57 5.17 -15.97
CA GLN A 443 -7.50 6.13 -16.26
C GLN A 443 -6.18 5.42 -16.60
N THR A 444 -5.83 4.36 -15.87
CA THR A 444 -4.61 3.59 -16.10
C THR A 444 -4.65 2.86 -17.44
N ARG A 445 -5.80 2.23 -17.78
CA ARG A 445 -6.00 1.57 -19.07
C ARG A 445 -5.90 2.53 -20.25
N VAL A 446 -6.49 3.73 -20.16
CA VAL A 446 -6.37 4.76 -21.20
C VAL A 446 -4.90 5.14 -21.41
N ARG A 447 -4.14 5.32 -20.34
CA ARG A 447 -2.72 5.68 -20.42
C ARG A 447 -1.87 4.55 -21.05
N GLN A 448 -2.13 3.30 -20.71
CA GLN A 448 -1.47 2.15 -21.33
C GLN A 448 -1.78 2.10 -22.84
N LYS A 449 -3.05 2.24 -23.24
CA LYS A 449 -3.47 2.30 -24.66
C LYS A 449 -2.79 3.43 -25.43
N GLN A 450 -2.68 4.63 -24.84
CA GLN A 450 -1.97 5.76 -25.45
C GLN A 450 -0.46 5.50 -25.60
N THR A 451 0.15 4.79 -24.66
CA THR A 451 1.57 4.44 -24.69
C THR A 451 1.86 3.44 -25.81
N LEU A 452 0.98 2.44 -25.97
CA LEU A 452 0.96 1.52 -27.12
C LEU A 452 0.94 2.27 -28.45
N ALA A 453 -0.03 3.16 -28.64
CA ALA A 453 -0.16 3.93 -29.87
C ALA A 453 1.08 4.80 -30.19
N LYS A 454 1.78 5.29 -29.16
CA LYS A 454 3.03 6.05 -29.31
C LYS A 454 4.23 5.16 -29.61
N ALA A 455 4.31 3.98 -29.00
CA ALA A 455 5.38 3.00 -29.24
C ALA A 455 5.30 2.44 -30.67
N SER A 456 4.08 2.13 -31.16
CA SER A 456 3.86 1.65 -32.54
C SER A 456 4.28 2.70 -33.58
N LYS A 457 4.01 3.99 -33.32
CA LYS A 457 4.42 5.09 -34.22
C LYS A 457 5.94 5.33 -34.28
N LYS A 458 6.72 4.87 -33.29
CA LYS A 458 8.18 5.07 -33.21
C LYS A 458 9.00 3.95 -33.84
N LYS A 459 8.42 2.78 -34.16
CA LYS A 459 9.15 1.53 -34.44
C LYS A 459 9.16 1.09 -35.91
N ASN A 460 9.59 1.97 -36.82
CA ASN A 460 9.94 1.60 -38.20
C ASN A 460 11.43 1.27 -38.41
N LEU A 461 12.19 0.94 -37.36
CA LEU A 461 13.63 0.63 -37.48
C LEU A 461 14.04 -0.60 -36.64
N THR A 462 14.56 -1.60 -37.37
CA THR A 462 15.40 -2.75 -36.99
C THR A 462 14.76 -3.99 -36.33
N THR A 463 14.37 -4.90 -37.24
CA THR A 463 14.55 -6.38 -37.30
C THR A 463 15.18 -7.12 -36.12
N ASN A 464 14.32 -7.79 -35.34
CA ASN A 464 14.37 -9.22 -34.98
C ASN A 464 13.08 -9.57 -34.20
N ALA A 465 11.93 -9.28 -34.82
CA ALA A 465 10.64 -9.23 -34.13
C ALA A 465 9.49 -9.78 -34.97
N THR A 466 9.72 -10.80 -35.81
CA THR A 466 8.72 -11.23 -36.80
C THR A 466 7.44 -11.82 -36.18
N GLN A 467 7.52 -12.42 -34.99
CA GLN A 467 6.32 -12.86 -34.24
C GLN A 467 5.65 -11.70 -33.50
N ASN A 468 6.40 -10.88 -32.79
CA ASN A 468 5.86 -9.73 -32.04
C ASN A 468 5.33 -8.61 -32.95
N GLN A 469 5.82 -8.47 -34.18
CA GLN A 469 5.32 -7.51 -35.18
C GLN A 469 3.99 -7.95 -35.78
N GLN A 470 3.84 -9.23 -36.13
CA GLN A 470 2.59 -9.77 -36.63
C GLN A 470 1.49 -9.65 -35.56
N ILE A 471 1.83 -9.95 -34.31
CA ILE A 471 0.93 -9.85 -33.16
C ILE A 471 0.58 -8.38 -32.87
N ALA A 472 1.50 -7.43 -33.03
CA ALA A 472 1.21 -6.00 -32.87
C ALA A 472 0.25 -5.45 -33.95
N GLU A 473 0.36 -5.94 -35.19
CA GLU A 473 -0.57 -5.60 -36.28
C GLU A 473 -1.96 -6.21 -36.05
N ASP A 474 -2.03 -7.47 -35.61
CA ASP A 474 -3.29 -8.12 -35.24
C ASP A 474 -3.94 -7.43 -34.02
N THR A 475 -3.13 -6.98 -33.06
CA THR A 475 -3.56 -6.20 -31.89
C THR A 475 -4.17 -4.85 -32.31
N GLN A 476 -3.61 -4.19 -33.33
CA GLN A 476 -4.15 -2.94 -33.85
C GLN A 476 -5.56 -3.14 -34.45
N ASN A 477 -5.76 -4.24 -35.17
CA ASN A 477 -7.05 -4.59 -35.77
C ASN A 477 -8.12 -4.95 -34.72
N VAL A 478 -7.74 -5.63 -33.64
CA VAL A 478 -8.68 -5.98 -32.54
C VAL A 478 -9.06 -4.75 -31.72
N LEU A 479 -8.09 -3.89 -31.38
CA LEU A 479 -8.36 -2.66 -30.62
C LEU A 479 -9.18 -1.64 -31.43
N GLN A 480 -9.03 -1.60 -32.76
CA GLN A 480 -9.92 -0.81 -33.62
C GLN A 480 -11.34 -1.34 -33.60
N ARG A 481 -11.53 -2.67 -33.66
CA ARG A 481 -12.86 -3.29 -33.57
C ARG A 481 -13.54 -3.05 -32.23
N GLU A 482 -12.83 -3.19 -31.11
CA GLU A 482 -13.40 -2.91 -29.79
C GLU A 482 -13.73 -1.42 -29.59
N ALA A 483 -12.93 -0.51 -30.14
CA ALA A 483 -13.22 0.93 -30.12
C ALA A 483 -14.44 1.27 -30.99
N GLU A 484 -14.60 0.60 -32.13
CA GLU A 484 -15.77 0.71 -33.00
C GLU A 484 -17.01 0.13 -32.32
N GLU A 485 -16.95 -1.07 -31.71
CA GLU A 485 -18.06 -1.70 -30.98
C GLU A 485 -18.51 -0.87 -29.76
N ALA A 486 -17.56 -0.29 -29.02
CA ALA A 486 -17.86 0.62 -27.90
C ALA A 486 -18.47 1.96 -28.35
N SER A 487 -18.21 2.40 -29.59
CA SER A 487 -18.83 3.59 -30.17
C SER A 487 -20.23 3.31 -30.71
N ILE A 488 -20.50 2.08 -31.15
CA ILE A 488 -21.82 1.65 -31.65
C ILE A 488 -22.82 1.45 -30.49
N THR A 489 -22.35 1.12 -29.29
CA THR A 489 -23.19 0.98 -28.09
C THR A 489 -23.62 2.31 -27.45
N GLN A 490 -23.16 3.46 -27.97
CA GLN A 490 -23.58 4.80 -27.52
C GLN A 490 -24.62 5.48 -28.43
N ILE A 491 -25.12 4.80 -29.47
CA ILE A 491 -26.20 5.32 -30.31
C ILE A 491 -27.49 4.61 -29.89
N GLU A 492 -28.27 5.24 -29.00
CA GLU A 492 -29.65 4.82 -28.71
C GLU A 492 -30.48 4.85 -30.01
N PRO A 493 -31.28 3.81 -30.31
CA PRO A 493 -32.30 3.91 -31.33
C PRO A 493 -33.42 4.81 -30.80
N GLY A 494 -33.44 6.05 -31.28
CA GLY A 494 -34.56 6.94 -31.13
C GLY A 494 -35.83 6.36 -31.77
N GLU A 495 -36.93 6.54 -31.05
CA GLU A 495 -38.32 6.70 -31.51
C GLU A 495 -38.79 5.84 -32.68
N MET A 496 -39.67 4.86 -32.40
CA MET A 496 -40.72 4.47 -33.34
C MET A 496 -41.93 3.83 -32.63
N TYR A 497 -43.06 4.57 -32.66
CA TYR A 497 -44.49 4.19 -32.72
C TYR A 497 -45.06 3.23 -31.64
N ASP A 498 -46.27 3.38 -31.09
CA ASP A 498 -47.49 4.14 -31.40
C ASP A 498 -48.31 4.26 -30.10
#